data_AF-A0A951PQ66-F1
#
_entry.id   AF-A0A951PQ66-F1
#
_cell.length_a   1.000
_cell.length_b   1.000
_cell.length_c   1.000
_cell.angle_alpha   90.00
_cell.angle_beta   90.00
_cell.angle_gamma   90.00
#
_symmetry.space_group_name_H-M   'P 1'
#
loop_
_entity.id
_entity.type
_entity.pdbx_description
1 polymer ?
#
loop_
_entity_poly.entity_id
_entity_poly.type
_entity_poly.pdbx_seq_one_letter_code
_entity_poly.pdbx_strand_id
1 'polypeptide(L)'
;MDTALVGSETIDLLSRITGQKLNQQDLTPSIIFLTALVTVLLGVMYADGTVTDAEIRQLLTALNRFTSLDTDARRLAHRSIKGIRENQVYAKTDDLKMLMVPLSESERLLLLAICYEISVVDGEVNSSEKQYWQSVGNWLQIESQHLAVLEAGFSTQEIIDAQALEKVYSLLNPAQFEPLGSLFVKAANQILVNLPDRPQSDQRVESYSPELKESAKKLKELVQACLDELRQAEDVWDSKTRISEIAQEDICEQIGEISGRDFKILQLGKQCKLQAAEQIKKSWEERIERLRKKWFVDAKQQSKKGIGWNEKEGFIKDIRPQIDSQSSDLTVTVRQSLSVVYQEVADTNLELIERCLNLLDQNAKTELSYQINSILNDLKTKFCNIKEHPPSEAKVFRVAVSSPLGALVNKGWGDIYWEEIVKFKNEVSSTIDDIVTAIFDDRVKLATQALAKVISFYDDFLERQERYQQETPEQRDVEKAWIAQKRNELERMQKNIEVMLLS
;
A
#
# COMPACT_ATOMS: atom_id res chain seq x y z
N MET A 1 6.08 16.25 -39.84
CA MET A 1 7.07 17.33 -39.64
C MET A 1 8.33 17.06 -40.40
N ASP A 2 8.98 18.10 -40.90
CA ASP A 2 10.35 18.02 -41.43
C ASP A 2 11.28 18.90 -40.58
N THR A 3 12.00 18.27 -39.65
CA THR A 3 12.97 18.98 -38.78
C THR A 3 14.21 19.45 -39.54
N ALA A 4 14.41 19.04 -40.80
CA ALA A 4 15.48 19.57 -41.64
C ALA A 4 15.17 21.00 -42.13
N LEU A 5 13.90 21.44 -42.07
CA LEU A 5 13.48 22.81 -42.41
C LEU A 5 13.75 23.81 -41.27
N VAL A 6 14.25 23.33 -40.13
CA VAL A 6 14.64 24.19 -39.01
C VAL A 6 15.98 24.86 -39.34
N GLY A 7 15.92 26.08 -39.87
CA GLY A 7 17.08 26.91 -40.17
C GLY A 7 17.71 27.54 -38.92
N SER A 8 18.89 28.15 -39.07
CA SER A 8 19.58 28.84 -37.98
C SER A 8 18.72 29.93 -37.32
N GLU A 9 17.88 30.61 -38.09
CA GLU A 9 16.96 31.64 -37.57
C GLU A 9 15.90 31.05 -36.62
N THR A 10 15.34 29.87 -36.94
CA THR A 10 14.39 29.18 -36.06
C THR A 10 15.08 28.69 -34.78
N ILE A 11 16.33 28.22 -34.87
CA ILE A 11 17.13 27.80 -33.71
C ILE A 11 17.43 29.01 -32.80
N ASP A 12 17.76 30.16 -33.38
CA ASP A 12 18.01 31.40 -32.65
C ASP A 12 16.73 31.89 -31.96
N LEU A 13 15.58 31.83 -32.65
CA LEU A 13 14.28 32.16 -32.09
C LEU A 13 13.93 31.25 -30.90
N LEU A 14 14.07 29.93 -31.07
CA LEU A 14 13.81 28.96 -30.00
C LEU A 14 14.79 29.13 -28.83
N SER A 15 16.05 29.45 -29.10
CA SER A 15 17.05 29.72 -28.07
C SER A 15 16.69 30.97 -27.24
N ARG A 16 16.23 32.03 -27.92
CA ARG A 16 15.77 33.27 -27.29
C ARG A 16 14.52 33.03 -26.42
N ILE A 17 13.58 32.23 -26.91
CA ILE A 17 12.33 31.90 -26.21
C ILE A 17 12.58 31.01 -24.99
N THR A 18 13.46 30.02 -25.10
CA THR A 18 13.72 29.06 -24.01
C THR A 18 14.74 29.59 -23.00
N GLY A 19 15.48 30.65 -23.34
CA GLY A 19 16.57 31.19 -22.53
C GLY A 19 17.80 30.27 -22.47
N GLN A 20 17.91 29.32 -23.41
CA GLN A 20 19.00 28.36 -23.50
C GLN A 20 19.56 28.37 -24.92
N LYS A 21 20.88 28.19 -25.06
CA LYS A 21 21.49 28.03 -26.38
C LYS A 21 21.17 26.62 -26.89
N LEU A 22 20.28 26.51 -27.87
CA LEU A 22 19.86 25.26 -28.49
C LEU A 22 20.67 24.98 -29.75
N ASN A 23 20.87 23.71 -30.07
CA ASN A 23 21.39 23.23 -31.35
C ASN A 23 20.34 22.34 -32.03
N GLN A 24 20.56 21.99 -33.30
CA GLN A 24 19.62 21.17 -34.07
C GLN A 24 19.33 19.80 -33.43
N GLN A 25 20.27 19.24 -32.68
CA GLN A 25 20.10 17.96 -31.97
C GLN A 25 19.18 18.04 -30.75
N ASP A 26 18.99 19.24 -30.19
CA ASP A 26 18.15 19.49 -29.02
C ASP A 26 16.66 19.67 -29.42
N LEU A 27 16.37 19.72 -30.72
CA LEU A 27 15.05 20.02 -31.27
C LEU A 27 14.34 18.75 -31.73
N THR A 28 13.60 18.15 -30.81
CA THR A 28 12.69 17.04 -31.14
C THR A 28 11.40 17.55 -31.77
N PRO A 29 10.72 16.72 -32.59
CA PRO A 29 9.36 16.95 -33.05
C PRO A 29 8.41 17.53 -31.99
N SER A 30 8.34 16.88 -30.84
CA SER A 30 7.43 17.26 -29.76
C SER A 30 7.77 18.63 -29.17
N ILE A 31 9.05 19.01 -29.06
CA ILE A 31 9.46 20.32 -28.53
C ILE A 31 9.06 21.45 -29.48
N ILE A 32 9.26 21.26 -30.79
CA ILE A 32 8.87 22.25 -31.81
C ILE A 32 7.34 22.43 -31.78
N PHE A 33 6.60 21.32 -31.80
CA PHE A 33 5.14 21.35 -31.76
C PHE A 33 4.60 21.99 -30.47
N LEU A 34 5.17 21.64 -29.31
CA LEU A 34 4.77 22.22 -28.02
C LEU A 34 5.04 23.73 -27.97
N THR A 35 6.18 24.17 -28.49
CA THR A 35 6.51 25.60 -28.52
C THR A 35 5.56 26.36 -29.44
N ALA A 36 5.24 25.79 -30.60
CA ALA A 36 4.22 26.31 -31.50
C ALA A 36 2.84 26.40 -30.82
N LEU A 37 2.41 25.31 -30.15
CA LEU A 37 1.15 25.23 -29.42
C LEU A 37 1.05 26.30 -28.32
N VAL A 38 2.07 26.42 -27.47
CA VAL A 38 2.11 27.44 -26.40
C VAL A 38 2.08 28.84 -26.98
N THR A 39 2.76 29.08 -28.10
CA THR A 39 2.78 30.39 -28.75
C THR A 39 1.38 30.77 -29.26
N VAL A 40 0.68 29.83 -29.90
CA VAL A 40 -0.68 30.09 -30.41
C VAL A 40 -1.68 30.25 -29.26
N LEU A 41 -1.63 29.40 -28.23
CA LEU A 41 -2.48 29.52 -27.04
C LEU A 41 -2.29 30.87 -26.34
N LEU A 42 -1.04 31.31 -26.11
CA LEU A 42 -0.78 32.63 -25.55
C LEU A 42 -1.34 33.74 -26.44
N GLY A 43 -1.22 33.61 -27.76
CA GLY A 43 -1.83 34.56 -28.69
C GLY A 43 -3.35 34.65 -28.58
N VAL A 44 -4.03 33.51 -28.40
CA VAL A 44 -5.47 33.47 -28.15
C VAL A 44 -5.81 34.17 -26.83
N MET A 45 -5.09 33.84 -25.75
CA MET A 45 -5.30 34.45 -24.42
C MET A 45 -5.07 35.97 -24.40
N TYR A 46 -4.16 36.49 -25.22
CA TYR A 46 -3.89 37.93 -25.29
C TYR A 46 -4.72 38.65 -26.37
N ALA A 47 -5.61 37.95 -27.09
CA ALA A 47 -6.33 38.50 -28.23
C ALA A 47 -7.30 39.63 -27.84
N ASP A 48 -7.90 39.58 -26.66
CA ASP A 48 -8.81 40.59 -26.14
C ASP A 48 -8.10 41.68 -25.28
N GLY A 49 -6.79 41.53 -25.08
CA GLY A 49 -5.97 42.44 -24.28
C GLY A 49 -6.07 42.23 -22.75
N THR A 50 -6.84 41.26 -22.26
CA THR A 50 -7.00 40.98 -20.84
C THR A 50 -6.88 39.48 -20.53
N VAL A 51 -5.85 39.10 -19.76
CA VAL A 51 -5.68 37.69 -19.37
C VAL A 51 -6.43 37.39 -18.09
N THR A 52 -7.33 36.41 -18.12
CA THR A 52 -8.11 35.95 -16.96
C THR A 52 -7.47 34.75 -16.24
N ASP A 53 -7.82 34.54 -14.97
CA ASP A 53 -7.40 33.35 -14.20
C ASP A 53 -7.95 32.03 -14.80
N ALA A 54 -9.02 32.09 -15.60
CA ALA A 54 -9.57 30.94 -16.32
C ALA A 54 -8.66 30.53 -17.49
N GLU A 55 -8.23 31.50 -18.31
CA GLU A 55 -7.28 31.28 -19.41
C GLU A 55 -5.91 30.79 -18.91
N ILE A 56 -5.41 31.33 -17.79
CA ILE A 56 -4.15 30.84 -17.19
C ILE A 56 -4.30 29.36 -16.79
N ARG A 57 -5.45 28.97 -16.23
CA ARG A 57 -5.74 27.57 -15.90
C ARG A 57 -5.87 26.69 -17.13
N GLN A 58 -6.46 27.18 -18.23
CA GLN A 58 -6.54 26.47 -19.51
C GLN A 58 -5.16 26.22 -20.11
N LEU A 59 -4.28 27.22 -20.12
CA LEU A 59 -2.90 27.07 -20.58
C LEU A 59 -2.13 26.01 -19.75
N LEU A 60 -2.25 26.06 -18.41
CA LEU A 60 -1.63 25.06 -17.54
C LEU A 60 -2.20 23.65 -17.74
N THR A 61 -3.52 23.55 -17.99
CA THR A 61 -4.18 22.27 -18.29
C THR A 61 -3.67 21.68 -19.59
N ALA A 62 -3.56 22.49 -20.65
CA ALA A 62 -2.99 22.09 -21.93
C ALA A 62 -1.54 21.61 -21.78
N LEU A 63 -0.71 22.36 -21.07
CA LEU A 63 0.68 22.00 -20.83
C LEU A 63 0.82 20.70 -20.04
N ASN A 64 0.03 20.51 -18.98
CA ASN A 64 0.07 19.29 -18.19
C ASN A 64 -0.41 18.07 -19.00
N ARG A 65 -1.35 18.24 -19.95
CA ARG A 65 -1.82 17.18 -20.86
C ARG A 65 -0.70 16.63 -21.75
N PHE A 66 0.26 17.46 -22.15
CA PHE A 66 1.30 17.09 -23.12
C PHE A 66 2.73 16.99 -22.54
N THR A 67 2.94 17.26 -21.24
CA THR A 67 4.27 17.26 -20.60
C THR A 67 4.42 16.26 -19.45
N SER A 68 3.43 15.37 -19.23
CA SER A 68 3.32 14.56 -18.00
C SER A 68 4.36 13.45 -17.81
N LEU A 69 5.30 13.24 -18.74
CA LEU A 69 6.27 12.11 -18.68
C LEU A 69 7.73 12.52 -18.95
N ASP A 70 8.01 13.75 -19.37
CA ASP A 70 9.36 14.21 -19.69
C ASP A 70 9.68 15.49 -18.91
N THR A 71 10.60 15.37 -17.94
CA THR A 71 11.03 16.46 -17.07
C THR A 71 11.70 17.60 -17.83
N ASP A 72 12.35 17.31 -18.97
CA ASP A 72 13.08 18.30 -19.76
C ASP A 72 12.13 19.03 -20.72
N ALA A 73 11.21 18.31 -21.38
CA ALA A 73 10.15 18.93 -22.18
C ALA A 73 9.24 19.83 -21.33
N ARG A 74 8.91 19.41 -20.09
CA ARG A 74 8.13 20.23 -19.14
C ARG A 74 8.88 21.50 -18.73
N ARG A 75 10.18 21.39 -18.42
CA ARG A 75 11.04 22.54 -18.07
C ARG A 75 11.18 23.50 -19.23
N LEU A 76 11.38 23.00 -20.44
CA LEU A 76 11.47 23.79 -21.66
C LEU A 76 10.14 24.49 -21.95
N ALA A 77 9.02 23.79 -21.91
CA ALA A 77 7.70 24.39 -22.14
C ALA A 77 7.39 25.51 -21.13
N HIS A 78 7.68 25.31 -19.84
CA HIS A 78 7.49 26.36 -18.83
C HIS A 78 8.40 27.58 -19.07
N ARG A 79 9.64 27.37 -19.50
CA ARG A 79 10.56 28.47 -19.86
C ARG A 79 10.09 29.21 -21.11
N SER A 80 9.60 28.47 -22.12
CA SER A 80 9.06 29.02 -23.35
C SER A 80 7.89 29.96 -23.09
N ILE A 81 7.00 29.69 -22.12
CA ILE A 81 5.90 30.60 -21.77
C ILE A 81 6.43 31.99 -21.42
N LYS A 82 7.45 32.05 -20.55
CA LYS A 82 8.05 33.31 -20.12
C LYS A 82 8.71 34.02 -21.30
N GLY A 83 9.53 33.33 -22.09
CA GLY A 83 10.24 33.94 -23.21
C GLY A 83 9.32 34.33 -24.37
N ILE A 84 8.29 33.54 -24.68
CA ILE A 84 7.26 33.88 -25.68
C ILE A 84 6.55 35.18 -25.26
N ARG A 85 6.18 35.30 -23.97
CA ARG A 85 5.53 36.49 -23.43
C ARG A 85 6.43 37.72 -23.48
N GLU A 86 7.66 37.61 -22.99
CA GLU A 86 8.61 38.73 -22.97
C GLU A 86 8.99 39.22 -24.37
N ASN A 87 9.06 38.31 -25.33
CA ASN A 87 9.36 38.65 -26.73
C ASN A 87 8.11 38.93 -27.57
N GLN A 88 6.91 38.80 -27.01
CA GLN A 88 5.61 38.91 -27.68
C GLN A 88 5.56 38.15 -29.01
N VAL A 89 6.08 36.92 -29.02
CA VAL A 89 6.25 36.13 -30.25
C VAL A 89 4.92 35.89 -30.95
N TYR A 90 3.85 35.68 -30.17
CA TYR A 90 2.48 35.52 -30.67
C TYR A 90 1.92 36.75 -31.40
N ALA A 91 2.47 37.95 -31.17
CA ALA A 91 2.05 39.17 -31.87
C ALA A 91 2.87 39.42 -33.15
N LYS A 92 3.95 38.66 -33.38
CA LYS A 92 4.88 38.85 -34.50
C LYS A 92 4.64 37.78 -35.56
N THR A 93 3.96 38.15 -36.64
CA THR A 93 3.60 37.24 -37.72
C THR A 93 4.80 36.48 -38.31
N ASP A 94 5.96 37.13 -38.44
CA ASP A 94 7.15 36.49 -39.02
C ASP A 94 7.78 35.46 -38.06
N ASP A 95 7.85 35.77 -36.76
CA ASP A 95 8.34 34.82 -35.74
C ASP A 95 7.39 33.62 -35.61
N LEU A 96 6.07 33.86 -35.66
CA LEU A 96 5.07 32.78 -35.70
C LEU A 96 5.24 31.90 -36.93
N LYS A 97 5.34 32.48 -38.14
CA LYS A 97 5.57 31.71 -39.36
C LYS A 97 6.83 30.85 -39.26
N MET A 98 7.90 31.40 -38.69
CA MET A 98 9.17 30.70 -38.50
C MET A 98 9.04 29.45 -37.60
N LEU A 99 8.20 29.49 -36.57
CA LEU A 99 7.91 28.33 -35.71
C LEU A 99 7.05 27.27 -36.41
N MET A 100 6.32 27.65 -37.45
CA MET A 100 5.30 26.82 -38.09
C MET A 100 5.77 26.19 -39.42
N VAL A 101 6.86 26.71 -40.00
CA VAL A 101 7.49 26.16 -41.21
C VAL A 101 7.75 24.64 -41.11
N PRO A 102 8.27 24.09 -39.99
CA PRO A 102 8.57 22.66 -39.90
C PRO A 102 7.31 21.77 -39.85
N LEU A 103 6.15 22.32 -39.48
CA LEU A 103 4.91 21.56 -39.29
C LEU A 103 4.28 21.21 -40.64
N SER A 104 3.84 19.95 -40.77
CA SER A 104 3.01 19.48 -41.88
C SER A 104 1.60 20.07 -41.83
N GLU A 105 0.83 19.95 -42.91
CA GLU A 105 -0.58 20.36 -42.96
C GLU A 105 -1.40 19.74 -41.82
N SER A 106 -1.21 18.43 -41.58
CA SER A 106 -1.85 17.69 -40.49
C SER A 106 -1.49 18.22 -39.10
N GLU A 107 -0.22 18.57 -38.88
CA GLU A 107 0.26 19.08 -37.60
C GLU A 107 -0.26 20.50 -37.35
N ARG A 108 -0.33 21.34 -38.39
CA ARG A 108 -0.94 22.68 -38.31
C ARG A 108 -2.42 22.58 -37.98
N LEU A 109 -3.14 21.64 -38.61
CA LEU A 109 -4.56 21.43 -38.33
C LEU A 109 -4.79 20.90 -36.91
N LEU A 110 -3.97 19.94 -36.46
CA LEU A 110 -4.01 19.43 -35.08
C LEU A 110 -3.75 20.54 -34.06
N LEU A 111 -2.74 21.38 -34.30
CA LEU A 111 -2.41 22.51 -33.44
C LEU A 111 -3.61 23.45 -33.27
N LEU A 112 -4.28 23.80 -34.38
CA LEU A 112 -5.44 24.69 -34.35
C LEU A 112 -6.64 24.05 -33.66
N ALA A 113 -6.87 22.76 -33.88
CA ALA A 113 -7.96 22.02 -33.25
C ALA A 113 -7.77 21.91 -31.73
N ILE A 114 -6.54 21.64 -31.26
CA ILE A 114 -6.21 21.65 -29.83
C ILE A 114 -6.42 23.05 -29.24
N CYS A 115 -5.96 24.11 -29.93
CA CYS A 115 -6.17 25.48 -29.47
C CYS A 115 -7.65 25.82 -29.36
N TYR A 116 -8.45 25.43 -30.34
CA TYR A 116 -9.90 25.67 -30.32
C TYR A 116 -10.57 24.90 -29.18
N GLU A 117 -10.29 23.61 -29.02
CA GLU A 117 -10.80 22.76 -27.93
C GLU A 117 -10.55 23.39 -26.55
N ILE A 118 -9.36 23.98 -26.35
CA ILE A 118 -8.97 24.60 -25.07
C ILE A 118 -9.65 25.97 -24.87
N SER A 119 -9.96 26.68 -25.95
CA SER A 119 -10.54 28.05 -25.89
C SER A 119 -12.06 28.05 -25.74
N VAL A 120 -12.72 26.90 -25.90
CA VAL A 120 -14.18 26.79 -25.71
C VAL A 120 -14.49 26.76 -24.20
N VAL A 121 -15.22 27.77 -23.72
CA VAL A 121 -15.78 27.82 -22.36
C VAL A 121 -17.31 27.80 -22.48
N ASP A 122 -17.96 26.85 -21.82
CA ASP A 122 -19.42 26.67 -21.86
C ASP A 122 -20.03 26.58 -23.28
N GLY A 123 -19.25 26.11 -24.26
CA GLY A 123 -19.69 25.89 -25.64
C GLY A 123 -19.52 27.10 -26.58
N GLU A 124 -18.96 28.21 -26.11
CA GLU A 124 -18.69 29.40 -26.93
C GLU A 124 -17.22 29.85 -26.80
N VAL A 125 -16.68 30.41 -27.89
CA VAL A 125 -15.35 31.05 -27.93
C VAL A 125 -15.56 32.56 -28.04
N ASN A 126 -14.76 33.37 -27.32
CA ASN A 126 -14.87 34.82 -27.41
C ASN A 126 -14.63 35.31 -28.85
N SER A 127 -15.38 36.31 -29.29
CA SER A 127 -15.24 36.92 -30.62
C SER A 127 -13.80 37.36 -30.96
N SER A 128 -13.04 37.90 -30.00
CA SER A 128 -11.64 38.30 -30.19
C SER A 128 -10.69 37.10 -30.35
N GLU A 129 -10.90 36.05 -29.55
CA GLU A 129 -10.16 34.79 -29.64
C GLU A 129 -10.43 34.09 -30.97
N LYS A 130 -11.68 34.09 -31.42
CA LYS A 130 -12.10 33.55 -32.72
C LYS A 130 -11.45 34.29 -33.89
N GLN A 131 -11.38 35.62 -33.83
CA GLN A 131 -10.69 36.42 -34.85
C GLN A 131 -9.18 36.13 -34.89
N TYR A 132 -8.56 35.97 -33.72
CA TYR A 132 -7.15 35.59 -33.63
C TYR A 132 -6.92 34.17 -34.20
N TRP A 133 -7.75 33.20 -33.83
CA TRP A 133 -7.68 31.83 -34.35
C TRP A 133 -7.84 31.76 -35.87
N GLN A 134 -8.79 32.49 -36.45
CA GLN A 134 -8.95 32.61 -37.91
C GLN A 134 -7.72 33.25 -38.57
N SER A 135 -7.14 34.26 -37.93
CA SER A 135 -5.91 34.91 -38.41
C SER A 135 -4.73 33.93 -38.43
N VAL A 136 -4.57 33.13 -37.37
CA VAL A 136 -3.55 32.07 -37.32
C VAL A 136 -3.82 30.99 -38.36
N GLY A 137 -5.07 30.56 -38.55
CA GLY A 137 -5.45 29.61 -39.60
C GLY A 137 -5.05 30.06 -41.00
N ASN A 138 -5.28 31.34 -41.32
CA ASN A 138 -4.84 31.96 -42.57
C ASN A 138 -3.30 32.00 -42.69
N TRP A 139 -2.59 32.32 -41.61
CA TRP A 139 -1.12 32.32 -41.60
C TRP A 139 -0.53 30.92 -41.80
N LEU A 140 -1.22 29.88 -41.29
CA LEU A 140 -0.85 28.47 -41.43
C LEU A 140 -1.23 27.87 -42.79
N GLN A 141 -1.89 28.66 -43.66
CA GLN A 141 -2.41 28.24 -44.96
C GLN A 141 -3.42 27.08 -44.85
N ILE A 142 -4.18 27.04 -43.75
CA ILE A 142 -5.30 26.09 -43.61
C ILE A 142 -6.50 26.66 -44.35
N GLU A 143 -7.10 25.85 -45.21
CA GLU A 143 -8.28 26.26 -45.96
C GLU A 143 -9.43 26.62 -45.01
N SER A 144 -10.11 27.74 -45.28
CA SER A 144 -11.21 28.24 -44.43
C SER A 144 -12.34 27.21 -44.24
N GLN A 145 -12.56 26.33 -45.21
CA GLN A 145 -13.51 25.22 -45.12
C GLN A 145 -13.12 24.17 -44.07
N HIS A 146 -11.82 23.88 -43.88
CA HIS A 146 -11.35 22.98 -42.83
C HIS A 146 -11.54 23.60 -41.43
N LEU A 147 -11.35 24.92 -41.32
CA LEU A 147 -11.61 25.66 -40.09
C LEU A 147 -13.10 25.65 -39.73
N ALA A 148 -13.99 25.81 -40.72
CA ALA A 148 -15.43 25.72 -40.52
C ALA A 148 -15.87 24.33 -40.03
N VAL A 149 -15.26 23.26 -40.56
CA VAL A 149 -15.49 21.88 -40.08
C VAL A 149 -15.07 21.70 -38.62
N LEU A 150 -13.89 22.21 -38.22
CA LEU A 150 -13.45 22.16 -36.83
C LEU A 150 -14.42 22.90 -35.92
N GLU A 151 -14.78 24.14 -36.27
CA GLU A 151 -15.71 24.96 -35.50
C GLU A 151 -17.09 24.30 -35.34
N ALA A 152 -17.61 23.70 -36.41
CA ALA A 152 -18.87 22.97 -36.37
C ALA A 152 -18.87 21.79 -35.38
N GLY A 153 -17.76 21.06 -35.30
CA GLY A 153 -17.60 19.95 -34.35
C GLY A 153 -17.60 20.39 -32.88
N PHE A 154 -17.08 21.58 -32.59
CA PHE A 154 -17.03 22.10 -31.22
C PHE A 154 -18.24 22.99 -30.84
N SER A 155 -19.00 23.51 -31.81
CA SER A 155 -20.09 24.47 -31.60
C SER A 155 -21.49 23.96 -31.97
N THR A 156 -21.67 22.66 -32.24
CA THR A 156 -22.96 22.02 -32.64
C THR A 156 -23.62 22.61 -33.89
N GLN A 157 -22.85 23.24 -34.79
CA GLN A 157 -23.37 23.78 -36.06
C GLN A 157 -23.39 22.70 -37.14
N GLU A 158 -24.40 22.70 -38.02
CA GLU A 158 -24.47 21.75 -39.14
C GLU A 158 -23.37 22.03 -40.18
N ILE A 159 -22.61 20.99 -40.56
CA ILE A 159 -21.60 21.08 -41.62
C ILE A 159 -22.28 21.02 -42.99
N ILE A 160 -21.87 21.95 -43.86
CA ILE A 160 -22.43 22.09 -45.22
C ILE A 160 -21.55 21.40 -46.29
N ASP A 161 -20.28 21.11 -45.98
CA ASP A 161 -19.29 20.59 -46.95
C ASP A 161 -18.73 19.20 -46.56
N ALA A 162 -19.25 18.17 -47.22
CA ALA A 162 -18.82 16.78 -47.06
C ALA A 162 -17.39 16.50 -47.53
N GLN A 163 -16.88 17.25 -48.51
CA GLN A 163 -15.53 17.07 -49.04
C GLN A 163 -14.49 17.64 -48.06
N ALA A 164 -14.78 18.81 -47.49
CA ALA A 164 -13.98 19.39 -46.42
C ALA A 164 -13.96 18.50 -45.18
N LEU A 165 -15.10 17.89 -44.81
CA LEU A 165 -15.19 16.94 -43.69
C LEU A 165 -14.28 15.72 -43.87
N GLU A 166 -14.35 15.05 -45.02
CA GLU A 166 -13.51 13.86 -45.29
C GLU A 166 -12.02 14.22 -45.32
N LYS A 167 -11.67 15.39 -45.85
CA LYS A 167 -10.29 15.89 -45.84
C LYS A 167 -9.79 16.17 -44.42
N VAL A 168 -10.61 16.75 -43.55
CA VAL A 168 -10.28 16.94 -42.12
C VAL A 168 -10.10 15.60 -41.42
N TYR A 169 -10.97 14.62 -41.65
CA TYR A 169 -10.80 13.26 -41.11
C TYR A 169 -9.49 12.61 -41.58
N SER A 170 -9.08 12.84 -42.84
CA SER A 170 -7.81 12.35 -43.37
C SER A 170 -6.61 13.05 -42.73
N LEU A 171 -6.65 14.37 -42.58
CA LEU A 171 -5.57 15.18 -41.99
C LEU A 171 -5.41 14.97 -40.47
N LEU A 172 -6.50 14.64 -39.78
CA LEU A 172 -6.49 14.33 -38.33
C LEU A 172 -6.39 12.83 -38.05
N ASN A 173 -6.03 12.00 -39.03
CA ASN A 173 -5.83 10.58 -38.81
C ASN A 173 -4.73 10.37 -37.73
N PRO A 174 -5.04 9.67 -36.61
CA PRO A 174 -4.12 9.50 -35.49
C PRO A 174 -2.73 8.96 -35.88
N ALA A 175 -2.65 8.11 -36.91
CA ALA A 175 -1.40 7.54 -37.39
C ALA A 175 -0.39 8.60 -37.90
N GLN A 176 -0.86 9.79 -38.29
CA GLN A 176 0.01 10.86 -38.76
C GLN A 176 0.79 11.54 -37.61
N PHE A 177 0.40 11.30 -36.36
CA PHE A 177 0.97 11.95 -35.18
C PHE A 177 1.82 11.02 -34.32
N GLU A 178 2.05 9.77 -34.74
CA GLU A 178 2.99 8.85 -34.08
C GLU A 178 4.39 9.48 -33.85
N PRO A 179 4.96 10.26 -34.80
CA PRO A 179 6.26 10.91 -34.57
C PRO A 179 6.27 11.99 -33.49
N LEU A 180 5.11 12.56 -33.14
CA LEU A 180 4.96 13.53 -32.06
C LEU A 180 4.85 12.85 -30.68
N GLY A 181 4.42 11.59 -30.66
CA GLY A 181 4.23 10.76 -29.47
C GLY A 181 2.76 10.46 -29.16
N SER A 182 2.54 9.45 -28.31
CA SER A 182 1.22 8.87 -28.01
C SER A 182 0.20 9.86 -27.44
N LEU A 183 0.64 10.93 -26.76
CA LEU A 183 -0.24 11.97 -26.23
C LEU A 183 -0.92 12.78 -27.36
N PHE A 184 -0.22 12.99 -28.48
CA PHE A 184 -0.76 13.70 -29.65
C PHE A 184 -1.67 12.79 -30.49
N VAL A 185 -1.34 11.50 -30.59
CA VAL A 185 -2.23 10.46 -31.16
C VAL A 185 -3.56 10.42 -30.38
N LYS A 186 -3.49 10.48 -29.05
CA LYS A 186 -4.69 10.55 -28.20
C LYS A 186 -5.48 11.84 -28.40
N ALA A 187 -4.80 12.98 -28.52
CA ALA A 187 -5.46 14.26 -28.79
C ALA A 187 -6.20 14.28 -30.14
N ALA A 188 -5.57 13.77 -31.19
CA ALA A 188 -6.19 13.63 -32.50
C ALA A 188 -7.46 12.75 -32.45
N ASN A 189 -7.39 11.60 -31.77
CA ASN A 189 -8.58 10.75 -31.55
C ASN A 189 -9.71 11.49 -30.83
N GLN A 190 -9.39 12.27 -29.80
CA GLN A 190 -10.39 13.03 -29.04
C GLN A 190 -11.05 14.13 -29.88
N ILE A 191 -10.29 14.81 -30.73
CA ILE A 191 -10.82 15.82 -31.66
C ILE A 191 -11.76 15.16 -32.67
N LEU A 192 -11.38 13.99 -33.22
CA LEU A 192 -12.22 13.27 -34.18
C LEU A 192 -13.58 12.84 -33.62
N VAL A 193 -13.67 12.56 -32.31
CA VAL A 193 -14.94 12.22 -31.63
C VAL A 193 -15.92 13.41 -31.61
N ASN A 194 -15.40 14.64 -31.65
CA ASN A 194 -16.23 15.84 -31.66
C ASN A 194 -16.62 16.26 -33.08
N LEU A 195 -16.03 15.68 -34.13
CA LEU A 195 -16.42 16.00 -35.50
C LEU A 195 -17.75 15.35 -35.88
N PRO A 196 -18.58 16.00 -36.71
CA PRO A 196 -19.85 15.44 -37.18
C PRO A 196 -19.67 14.14 -37.95
N ASP A 197 -20.65 13.26 -37.81
CA ASP A 197 -20.67 11.94 -38.43
C ASP A 197 -20.41 12.03 -39.94
N ARG A 198 -19.51 11.18 -40.45
CA ARG A 198 -19.27 11.08 -41.89
C ARG A 198 -20.57 10.77 -42.63
N PRO A 199 -20.87 11.43 -43.75
CA PRO A 199 -21.96 10.99 -44.62
C PRO A 199 -21.68 9.55 -45.05
N GLN A 200 -22.61 8.68 -44.67
CA GLN A 200 -22.49 7.22 -44.75
C GLN A 200 -22.14 6.76 -46.17
N SER A 201 -20.94 6.22 -46.36
CA SER A 201 -20.75 5.14 -47.32
C SER A 201 -21.02 3.83 -46.58
N ASP A 202 -22.10 3.16 -46.98
CA ASP A 202 -22.47 1.80 -46.57
C ASP A 202 -21.27 0.86 -46.45
N GLN A 203 -20.74 0.71 -45.24
CA GLN A 203 -20.09 -0.52 -44.81
C GLN A 203 -20.68 -0.91 -43.47
N ARG A 204 -21.61 -1.85 -43.59
CA ARG A 204 -22.25 -2.66 -42.55
C ARG A 204 -21.45 -2.70 -41.25
N VAL A 205 -22.19 -2.41 -40.18
CA VAL A 205 -22.05 -3.01 -38.85
C VAL A 205 -21.75 -4.51 -39.02
N GLU A 206 -20.47 -4.87 -38.98
CA GLU A 206 -20.07 -6.23 -38.68
C GLU A 206 -20.28 -6.43 -37.18
N SER A 207 -21.14 -7.38 -36.85
CA SER A 207 -21.22 -8.06 -35.55
C SER A 207 -19.88 -8.01 -34.82
N TYR A 208 -19.83 -7.31 -33.67
CA TYR A 208 -18.64 -7.17 -32.83
C TYR A 208 -17.80 -8.45 -32.80
N SER A 209 -16.55 -8.35 -33.27
CA SER A 209 -15.65 -9.49 -33.31
C SER A 209 -15.43 -10.04 -31.88
N PRO A 210 -15.21 -11.36 -31.72
CA PRO A 210 -14.94 -11.94 -30.41
C PRO A 210 -13.74 -11.29 -29.70
N GLU A 211 -12.75 -10.77 -30.42
CA GLU A 211 -11.60 -10.07 -29.83
C GLU A 211 -12.01 -8.72 -29.17
N LEU A 212 -12.99 -8.02 -29.73
CA LEU A 212 -13.52 -6.78 -29.17
C LEU A 212 -14.30 -7.04 -27.88
N LYS A 213 -15.11 -8.11 -27.84
CA LYS A 213 -15.81 -8.52 -26.61
C LYS A 213 -14.86 -8.97 -25.51
N GLU A 214 -13.80 -9.69 -25.87
CA GLU A 214 -12.75 -10.08 -24.93
C GLU A 214 -11.99 -8.86 -24.39
N SER A 215 -11.65 -7.91 -25.26
CA SER A 215 -10.99 -6.66 -24.87
C SER A 215 -11.87 -5.79 -23.96
N ALA A 216 -13.16 -5.68 -24.28
CA ALA A 216 -14.14 -4.98 -23.44
C ALA A 216 -14.30 -5.65 -22.06
N LYS A 217 -14.25 -6.98 -21.99
CA LYS A 217 -14.26 -7.72 -20.72
C LYS A 217 -13.00 -7.43 -19.88
N LYS A 218 -11.80 -7.49 -20.49
CA LYS A 218 -10.54 -7.14 -19.81
C LYS A 218 -10.55 -5.70 -19.32
N LEU A 219 -11.05 -4.77 -20.14
CA LEU A 219 -11.18 -3.37 -19.74
C LEU A 219 -12.17 -3.19 -18.59
N LYS A 220 -13.29 -3.91 -18.60
CA LYS A 220 -14.25 -3.93 -17.48
C LYS A 220 -13.59 -4.40 -16.18
N GLU A 221 -12.79 -5.47 -16.24
CA GLU A 221 -12.06 -6.00 -15.09
C GLU A 221 -11.04 -4.97 -14.55
N LEU A 222 -10.30 -4.30 -15.42
CA LEU A 222 -9.36 -3.23 -15.03
C LEU A 222 -10.07 -2.01 -14.43
N VAL A 223 -11.16 -1.55 -15.05
CA VAL A 223 -11.96 -0.43 -14.52
C VAL A 223 -12.53 -0.78 -13.15
N GLN A 224 -12.99 -2.03 -12.96
CA GLN A 224 -13.48 -2.49 -11.67
C GLN A 224 -12.37 -2.49 -10.61
N ALA A 225 -11.16 -2.97 -10.94
CA ALA A 225 -10.02 -2.91 -10.03
C ALA A 225 -9.67 -1.47 -9.64
N CYS A 226 -9.63 -0.54 -10.60
CA CYS A 226 -9.41 0.89 -10.31
C CYS A 226 -10.50 1.51 -9.43
N LEU A 227 -11.76 1.13 -9.64
CA LEU A 227 -12.88 1.59 -8.80
C LEU A 227 -12.76 1.06 -7.37
N ASP A 228 -12.28 -0.18 -7.19
CA ASP A 228 -12.04 -0.76 -5.87
C ASP A 228 -10.85 -0.09 -5.17
N GLU A 229 -9.76 0.23 -5.88
CA GLU A 229 -8.66 1.04 -5.34
C GLU A 229 -9.11 2.45 -4.94
N LEU A 230 -9.97 3.10 -5.73
CA LEU A 230 -10.52 4.41 -5.36
C LEU A 230 -11.44 4.35 -4.15
N ARG A 231 -12.24 3.28 -4.00
CA ARG A 231 -13.04 3.06 -2.79
C ARG A 231 -12.14 2.91 -1.57
N GLN A 232 -11.00 2.24 -1.70
CA GLN A 232 -10.02 2.15 -0.62
C GLN A 232 -9.41 3.52 -0.30
N ALA A 233 -9.04 4.31 -1.31
CA ALA A 233 -8.52 5.66 -1.11
C ALA A 233 -9.54 6.59 -0.43
N GLU A 234 -10.82 6.47 -0.78
CA GLU A 234 -11.91 7.20 -0.14
C GLU A 234 -12.09 6.80 1.32
N ASP A 235 -12.06 5.50 1.64
CA ASP A 235 -12.16 5.03 3.02
C ASP A 235 -10.96 5.45 3.88
N VAL A 236 -9.75 5.46 3.28
CA VAL A 236 -8.56 6.04 3.92
C VAL A 236 -8.76 7.53 4.18
N TRP A 237 -9.26 8.28 3.21
CA TRP A 237 -9.54 9.71 3.38
C TRP A 237 -10.57 9.96 4.49
N ASP A 238 -11.66 9.20 4.54
CA ASP A 238 -12.69 9.29 5.58
C ASP A 238 -12.13 8.93 6.97
N SER A 239 -11.17 8.00 7.04
CA SER A 239 -10.50 7.62 8.29
C SER A 239 -9.65 8.74 8.90
N LYS A 240 -9.09 9.64 8.09
CA LYS A 240 -8.16 10.70 8.57
C LYS A 240 -8.81 11.58 9.65
N THR A 241 -10.05 11.97 9.45
CA THR A 241 -10.80 12.80 10.41
C THR A 241 -11.10 12.01 11.68
N ARG A 242 -11.59 10.77 11.54
CA ARG A 242 -11.89 9.87 12.66
C ARG A 242 -10.67 9.62 13.55
N ILE A 243 -9.52 9.39 12.94
CA ILE A 243 -8.23 9.16 13.64
C ILE A 243 -7.77 10.45 14.34
N SER A 244 -7.96 11.61 13.72
CA SER A 244 -7.55 12.90 14.29
C SER A 244 -8.33 13.29 15.55
N GLU A 245 -9.56 12.78 15.72
CA GLU A 245 -10.48 13.15 16.81
C GLU A 245 -10.20 12.45 18.15
N ILE A 246 -9.41 11.36 18.16
CA ILE A 246 -9.12 10.67 19.41
C ILE A 246 -8.10 11.47 20.25
N ALA A 247 -8.25 11.48 21.57
CA ALA A 247 -7.33 12.18 22.44
C ALA A 247 -5.98 11.44 22.47
N GLN A 248 -4.88 12.18 22.28
CA GLN A 248 -3.52 11.63 22.37
C GLN A 248 -3.20 11.17 23.79
N GLU A 249 -3.78 11.84 24.78
CA GLU A 249 -3.64 11.53 26.19
C GLU A 249 -4.19 10.14 26.50
N ASP A 250 -5.35 9.76 25.94
CA ASP A 250 -5.95 8.43 26.13
C ASP A 250 -5.01 7.33 25.60
N ILE A 251 -4.40 7.54 24.44
CA ILE A 251 -3.47 6.58 23.84
C ILE A 251 -2.18 6.50 24.67
N CYS A 252 -1.62 7.64 25.07
CA CYS A 252 -0.43 7.68 25.93
C CYS A 252 -0.66 6.99 27.27
N GLU A 253 -1.83 7.18 27.89
CA GLU A 253 -2.22 6.50 29.13
C GLU A 253 -2.26 4.98 28.93
N GLN A 254 -2.87 4.50 27.84
CA GLN A 254 -2.90 3.07 27.53
C GLN A 254 -1.50 2.49 27.25
N ILE A 255 -0.63 3.19 26.52
CA ILE A 255 0.77 2.78 26.35
C ILE A 255 1.45 2.66 27.72
N GLY A 256 1.23 3.64 28.62
CA GLY A 256 1.76 3.63 29.98
C GLY A 256 1.26 2.43 30.81
N GLU A 257 -0.05 2.15 30.78
CA GLU A 257 -0.66 1.00 31.46
C GLU A 257 -0.09 -0.33 30.94
N ILE A 258 0.00 -0.49 29.63
CA ILE A 258 0.51 -1.71 28.99
C ILE A 258 2.01 -1.89 29.30
N SER A 259 2.79 -0.82 29.26
CA SER A 259 4.20 -0.85 29.64
C SER A 259 4.39 -1.24 31.10
N GLY A 260 3.53 -0.73 32.00
CA GLY A 260 3.52 -1.14 33.40
C GLY A 260 3.19 -2.62 33.59
N ARG A 261 2.23 -3.14 32.81
CA ARG A 261 1.87 -4.57 32.79
C ARG A 261 2.98 -5.44 32.25
N ASP A 262 3.67 -5.02 31.20
CA ASP A 262 4.83 -5.75 30.65
C ASP A 262 5.92 -5.97 31.72
N PHE A 263 6.25 -4.90 32.45
CA PHE A 263 7.18 -5.00 33.59
C PHE A 263 6.66 -5.95 34.69
N LYS A 264 5.37 -5.88 35.01
CA LYS A 264 4.75 -6.74 36.02
C LYS A 264 4.71 -8.20 35.59
N ILE A 265 4.45 -8.51 34.33
CA ILE A 265 4.52 -9.85 33.74
C ILE A 265 5.93 -10.42 33.85
N LEU A 266 6.97 -9.62 33.55
CA LEU A 266 8.36 -10.03 33.71
C LEU A 266 8.69 -10.36 35.18
N GLN A 267 8.21 -9.55 36.12
CA GLN A 267 8.41 -9.77 37.55
C GLN A 267 7.67 -11.02 38.05
N LEU A 268 6.38 -11.15 37.73
CA LEU A 268 5.55 -12.30 38.07
C LEU A 268 6.11 -13.57 37.43
N GLY A 269 6.54 -13.52 36.18
CA GLY A 269 7.16 -14.63 35.48
C GLY A 269 8.39 -15.16 36.21
N LYS A 270 9.28 -14.27 36.69
CA LYS A 270 10.44 -14.66 37.50
C LYS A 270 10.03 -15.27 38.84
N GLN A 271 9.08 -14.64 39.54
CA GLN A 271 8.61 -15.12 40.85
C GLN A 271 7.93 -16.49 40.75
N CYS A 272 6.96 -16.62 39.85
CA CYS A 272 6.22 -17.85 39.61
C CYS A 272 7.14 -18.98 39.15
N LYS A 273 8.15 -18.69 38.31
CA LYS A 273 9.17 -19.66 37.90
C LYS A 273 9.91 -20.24 39.11
N LEU A 274 10.41 -19.37 39.98
CA LEU A 274 11.16 -19.79 41.18
C LEU A 274 10.29 -20.59 42.14
N GLN A 275 9.08 -20.10 42.44
CA GLN A 275 8.14 -20.76 43.34
C GLN A 275 7.70 -22.13 42.82
N ALA A 276 7.38 -22.23 41.52
CA ALA A 276 7.01 -23.50 40.89
C ALA A 276 8.15 -24.51 40.96
N ALA A 277 9.38 -24.10 40.61
CA ALA A 277 10.54 -24.98 40.69
C ALA A 277 10.78 -25.50 42.11
N GLU A 278 10.73 -24.61 43.11
CA GLU A 278 10.89 -24.97 44.53
C GLU A 278 9.81 -25.94 45.01
N GLN A 279 8.54 -25.66 44.70
CA GLN A 279 7.42 -26.51 45.08
C GLN A 279 7.51 -27.92 44.46
N ILE A 280 7.83 -27.99 43.16
CA ILE A 280 7.94 -29.27 42.43
C ILE A 280 9.12 -30.07 42.96
N LYS A 281 10.27 -29.43 43.20
CA LYS A 281 11.43 -30.07 43.82
C LYS A 281 11.11 -30.58 45.21
N LYS A 282 10.47 -29.77 46.06
CA LYS A 282 10.09 -30.18 47.41
C LYS A 282 9.20 -31.43 47.40
N SER A 283 8.20 -31.49 46.50
CA SER A 283 7.39 -32.71 46.29
C SER A 283 8.26 -33.92 45.95
N TRP A 284 9.26 -33.73 45.07
CA TRP A 284 10.21 -34.78 44.71
C TRP A 284 11.07 -35.23 45.89
N GLU A 285 11.59 -34.28 46.69
CA GLU A 285 12.39 -34.60 47.89
C GLU A 285 11.58 -35.42 48.90
N GLU A 286 10.33 -35.04 49.14
CA GLU A 286 9.43 -35.76 50.04
C GLU A 286 9.12 -37.17 49.54
N ARG A 287 8.97 -37.37 48.22
CA ARG A 287 8.81 -38.70 47.60
C ARG A 287 10.05 -39.57 47.82
N ILE A 288 11.24 -39.02 47.58
CA ILE A 288 12.50 -39.73 47.80
C ILE A 288 12.70 -40.08 49.29
N GLU A 289 12.36 -39.19 50.21
CA GLU A 289 12.47 -39.46 51.64
C GLU A 289 11.47 -40.53 52.11
N ARG A 290 10.27 -40.60 51.51
CA ARG A 290 9.34 -41.72 51.76
C ARG A 290 9.93 -43.06 51.29
N LEU A 291 10.58 -43.09 50.13
CA LEU A 291 11.25 -44.29 49.63
C LEU A 291 12.45 -44.67 50.51
N ARG A 292 13.23 -43.69 50.98
CA ARG A 292 14.32 -43.90 51.93
C ARG A 292 13.84 -44.59 53.20
N LYS A 293 12.79 -44.07 53.84
CA LYS A 293 12.23 -44.64 55.07
C LYS A 293 11.69 -46.05 54.87
N LYS A 294 11.14 -46.35 53.69
CA LYS A 294 10.58 -47.68 53.40
C LYS A 294 11.67 -48.73 53.11
N TRP A 295 12.71 -48.36 52.38
CA TRP A 295 13.65 -49.32 51.79
C TRP A 295 15.05 -49.27 52.43
N PHE A 296 15.49 -48.09 52.88
CA PHE A 296 16.85 -47.82 53.37
C PHE A 296 16.92 -47.60 54.88
N VAL A 297 15.83 -47.82 55.61
CA VAL A 297 15.81 -47.80 57.07
C VAL A 297 15.32 -49.15 57.58
N ASP A 298 16.06 -49.75 58.51
CA ASP A 298 15.71 -51.05 59.08
C ASP A 298 14.70 -50.93 60.24
N ALA A 299 14.25 -52.08 60.77
CA ALA A 299 13.30 -52.14 61.88
C ALA A 299 13.85 -51.53 63.19
N LYS A 300 15.17 -51.30 63.29
CA LYS A 300 15.85 -50.66 64.42
C LYS A 300 16.11 -49.17 64.15
N GLN A 301 15.52 -48.60 63.10
CA GLN A 301 15.72 -47.23 62.63
C GLN A 301 17.16 -46.90 62.19
N GLN A 302 17.98 -47.91 61.88
CA GLN A 302 19.32 -47.70 61.35
C GLN A 302 19.28 -47.59 59.82
N SER A 303 20.11 -46.70 59.28
CA SER A 303 20.22 -46.50 57.82
C SER A 303 21.00 -47.66 57.18
N LYS A 304 20.38 -48.35 56.23
CA LYS A 304 21.05 -49.32 55.36
C LYS A 304 21.88 -48.58 54.32
N LYS A 305 23.07 -49.10 54.00
CA LYS A 305 23.91 -48.54 52.93
C LYS A 305 23.35 -48.82 51.52
N GLY A 306 22.66 -49.96 51.36
CA GLY A 306 22.06 -50.37 50.10
C GLY A 306 20.90 -51.34 50.31
N ILE A 307 20.15 -51.59 49.24
CA ILE A 307 19.13 -52.64 49.16
C ILE A 307 19.59 -53.76 48.24
N GLY A 308 19.41 -55.00 48.70
CA GLY A 308 19.85 -56.19 47.98
C GLY A 308 18.85 -56.67 46.94
N TRP A 309 19.22 -57.75 46.23
CA TRP A 309 18.43 -58.35 45.15
C TRP A 309 16.96 -58.62 45.51
N ASN A 310 16.70 -59.10 46.73
CA ASN A 310 15.35 -59.46 47.19
C ASN A 310 14.44 -58.25 47.40
N GLU A 311 15.01 -57.07 47.69
CA GLU A 311 14.27 -55.83 47.94
C GLU A 311 14.19 -54.94 46.68
N LYS A 312 15.15 -55.11 45.76
CA LYS A 312 15.32 -54.31 44.54
C LYS A 312 14.07 -54.25 43.66
N GLU A 313 13.44 -55.38 43.38
CA GLU A 313 12.23 -55.42 42.54
C GLU A 313 11.06 -54.64 43.17
N GLY A 314 10.93 -54.71 44.50
CA GLY A 314 9.94 -53.95 45.25
C GLY A 314 10.20 -52.44 45.18
N PHE A 315 11.47 -52.02 45.36
CA PHE A 315 11.86 -50.63 45.20
C PHE A 315 11.59 -50.10 43.78
N ILE A 316 11.92 -50.88 42.75
CA ILE A 316 11.66 -50.50 41.34
C ILE A 316 10.16 -50.32 41.09
N LYS A 317 9.33 -51.20 41.64
CA LYS A 317 7.86 -51.09 41.57
C LYS A 317 7.33 -49.85 42.26
N ASP A 318 7.99 -49.38 43.32
CA ASP A 318 7.57 -48.19 44.05
C ASP A 318 8.05 -46.87 43.41
N ILE A 319 9.28 -46.83 42.88
CA ILE A 319 9.88 -45.58 42.34
C ILE A 319 9.26 -45.18 41.00
N ARG A 320 8.88 -46.14 40.14
CA ARG A 320 8.28 -45.86 38.83
C ARG A 320 6.97 -45.05 38.94
N PRO A 321 5.99 -45.43 39.77
CA PRO A 321 4.81 -44.60 40.03
C PRO A 321 5.11 -43.21 40.62
N GLN A 322 6.22 -43.04 41.35
CA GLN A 322 6.62 -41.72 41.84
C GLN A 322 7.01 -40.78 40.71
N ILE A 323 7.67 -41.29 39.67
CA ILE A 323 8.02 -40.51 38.46
C ILE A 323 6.75 -40.08 37.71
N ASP A 324 5.78 -40.97 37.58
CA ASP A 324 4.52 -40.66 36.92
C ASP A 324 3.74 -39.59 37.68
N SER A 325 3.69 -39.74 39.00
CA SER A 325 3.05 -38.75 39.88
C SER A 325 3.79 -37.40 39.84
N GLN A 326 5.12 -37.42 39.84
CA GLN A 326 5.94 -36.21 39.73
C GLN A 326 5.71 -35.47 38.41
N SER A 327 5.55 -36.22 37.31
CA SER A 327 5.19 -35.64 36.01
C SER A 327 3.84 -34.92 36.05
N SER A 328 2.87 -35.46 36.81
CA SER A 328 1.56 -34.84 37.01
C SER A 328 1.67 -33.58 37.86
N ASP A 329 2.37 -33.65 39.00
CA ASP A 329 2.62 -32.52 39.90
C ASP A 329 3.29 -31.36 39.17
N LEU A 330 4.30 -31.65 38.33
CA LEU A 330 4.96 -30.66 37.48
C LEU A 330 3.95 -29.96 36.57
N THR A 331 3.13 -30.72 35.85
CA THR A 331 2.13 -30.14 34.93
C THR A 331 1.16 -29.23 35.67
N VAL A 332 0.60 -29.72 36.80
CA VAL A 332 -0.41 -28.98 37.56
C VAL A 332 0.18 -27.71 38.16
N THR A 333 1.36 -27.81 38.78
CA THR A 333 2.01 -26.67 39.46
C THR A 333 2.43 -25.60 38.47
N VAL A 334 3.03 -25.99 37.33
CA VAL A 334 3.41 -25.03 36.28
C VAL A 334 2.17 -24.35 35.71
N ARG A 335 1.08 -25.09 35.45
CA ARG A 335 -0.19 -24.50 34.96
C ARG A 335 -0.76 -23.48 35.93
N GLN A 336 -0.87 -23.82 37.22
CA GLN A 336 -1.39 -22.91 38.25
C GLN A 336 -0.52 -21.66 38.42
N SER A 337 0.80 -21.82 38.29
CA SER A 337 1.73 -20.70 38.41
C SER A 337 1.69 -19.79 37.18
N LEU A 338 1.55 -20.38 35.98
CA LEU A 338 1.38 -19.63 34.74
C LEU A 338 0.01 -18.94 34.63
N SER A 339 -1.05 -19.46 35.25
CA SER A 339 -2.36 -18.79 35.20
C SER A 339 -2.33 -17.41 35.86
N VAL A 340 -1.45 -17.21 36.86
CA VAL A 340 -1.24 -15.88 37.46
C VAL A 340 -0.63 -14.91 36.46
N VAL A 341 0.35 -15.37 35.67
CA VAL A 341 0.97 -14.56 34.60
C VAL A 341 -0.03 -14.29 33.48
N TYR A 342 -0.81 -15.30 33.09
CA TYR A 342 -1.82 -15.17 32.05
C TYR A 342 -2.95 -14.20 32.44
N GLN A 343 -3.37 -14.21 33.71
CA GLN A 343 -4.40 -13.30 34.20
C GLN A 343 -3.97 -11.84 34.02
N GLU A 344 -2.69 -11.52 34.25
CA GLU A 344 -2.19 -10.15 34.05
C GLU A 344 -2.29 -9.70 32.59
N VAL A 345 -2.08 -10.64 31.65
CA VAL A 345 -2.26 -10.39 30.20
C VAL A 345 -3.75 -10.25 29.88
N ALA A 346 -4.59 -11.15 30.38
CA ALA A 346 -6.03 -11.18 30.10
C ALA A 346 -6.77 -9.96 30.67
N ASP A 347 -6.28 -9.39 31.77
CA ASP A 347 -6.82 -8.19 32.41
C ASP A 347 -6.40 -6.89 31.69
N THR A 348 -5.63 -6.99 30.60
CA THR A 348 -5.27 -5.81 29.79
C THR A 348 -6.53 -5.25 29.15
N ASN A 349 -6.75 -3.95 29.34
CA ASN A 349 -7.88 -3.28 28.70
C ASN A 349 -7.62 -3.17 27.19
N LEU A 350 -8.48 -3.79 26.38
CA LEU A 350 -8.41 -3.73 24.92
C LEU A 350 -9.51 -2.84 24.32
N GLU A 351 -10.35 -2.19 25.13
CA GLU A 351 -11.45 -1.36 24.64
C GLU A 351 -10.96 -0.20 23.78
N LEU A 352 -9.86 0.46 24.17
CA LEU A 352 -9.27 1.53 23.35
C LEU A 352 -8.69 1.00 22.05
N ILE A 353 -8.10 -0.21 22.05
CA ILE A 353 -7.60 -0.86 20.83
C ILE A 353 -8.77 -1.09 19.87
N GLU A 354 -9.86 -1.68 20.35
CA GLU A 354 -11.06 -1.93 19.54
C GLU A 354 -11.63 -0.62 18.99
N ARG A 355 -11.67 0.43 19.82
CA ARG A 355 -12.08 1.76 19.38
C ARG A 355 -11.16 2.29 18.28
N CYS A 356 -9.84 2.28 18.47
CA CYS A 356 -8.85 2.72 17.48
C CYS A 356 -8.96 1.91 16.18
N LEU A 357 -9.07 0.58 16.25
CA LEU A 357 -9.25 -0.29 15.08
C LEU A 357 -10.49 0.07 14.27
N ASN A 358 -11.57 0.48 14.93
CA ASN A 358 -12.80 0.88 14.26
C ASN A 358 -12.72 2.25 13.57
N LEU A 359 -11.69 3.06 13.87
CA LEU A 359 -11.48 4.36 13.22
C LEU A 359 -10.64 4.24 11.94
N LEU A 360 -9.84 3.18 11.82
CA LEU A 360 -8.99 2.91 10.66
C LEU A 360 -9.82 2.60 9.40
N ASP A 361 -9.15 2.65 8.24
CA ASP A 361 -9.66 2.11 6.99
C ASP A 361 -9.88 0.58 7.09
N GLN A 362 -10.77 0.03 6.26
CA GLN A 362 -11.18 -1.37 6.30
C GLN A 362 -10.02 -2.34 6.07
N ASN A 363 -9.06 -1.98 5.23
CA ASN A 363 -7.91 -2.84 4.95
C ASN A 363 -7.01 -2.94 6.18
N ALA A 364 -6.61 -1.79 6.74
CA ALA A 364 -5.80 -1.76 7.96
C ALA A 364 -6.53 -2.40 9.14
N LYS A 365 -7.83 -2.11 9.32
CA LYS A 365 -8.67 -2.72 10.35
C LYS A 365 -8.67 -4.24 10.23
N THR A 366 -8.91 -4.78 9.04
CA THR A 366 -9.00 -6.23 8.82
C THR A 366 -7.68 -6.92 9.12
N GLU A 367 -6.58 -6.38 8.58
CA GLU A 367 -5.24 -6.93 8.77
C GLU A 367 -4.83 -6.92 10.24
N LEU A 368 -4.96 -5.77 10.92
CA LEU A 368 -4.59 -5.64 12.32
C LEU A 368 -5.49 -6.46 13.26
N SER A 369 -6.80 -6.52 12.97
CA SER A 369 -7.72 -7.38 13.72
C SER A 369 -7.35 -8.85 13.59
N TYR A 370 -6.95 -9.30 12.40
CA TYR A 370 -6.48 -10.67 12.20
C TYR A 370 -5.21 -10.94 13.01
N GLN A 371 -4.22 -10.04 12.96
CA GLN A 371 -2.97 -10.17 13.71
C GLN A 371 -3.22 -10.23 15.22
N ILE A 372 -4.02 -9.32 15.78
CA ILE A 372 -4.35 -9.27 17.20
C ILE A 372 -5.08 -10.55 17.62
N ASN A 373 -6.10 -10.99 16.88
CA ASN A 373 -6.84 -12.21 17.19
C ASN A 373 -5.96 -13.46 17.11
N SER A 374 -5.04 -13.52 16.13
CA SER A 374 -4.07 -14.60 16.03
C SER A 374 -3.18 -14.67 17.27
N ILE A 375 -2.66 -13.54 17.74
CA ILE A 375 -1.81 -13.47 18.94
C ILE A 375 -2.58 -13.86 20.20
N LEU A 376 -3.81 -13.36 20.38
CA LEU A 376 -4.65 -13.69 21.53
C LEU A 376 -4.99 -15.18 21.58
N ASN A 377 -5.28 -15.78 20.43
CA ASN A 377 -5.49 -17.23 20.32
C ASN A 377 -4.23 -18.02 20.64
N ASP A 378 -3.06 -17.58 20.15
CA ASP A 378 -1.77 -18.19 20.46
C ASP A 378 -1.44 -18.14 21.96
N LEU A 379 -1.68 -17.00 22.61
CA LEU A 379 -1.53 -16.85 24.05
C LEU A 379 -2.45 -17.81 24.80
N LYS A 380 -3.75 -17.78 24.50
CA LYS A 380 -4.74 -18.63 25.17
C LYS A 380 -4.42 -20.11 25.04
N THR A 381 -4.09 -20.57 23.84
CA THR A 381 -3.79 -21.98 23.57
C THR A 381 -2.50 -22.43 24.27
N LYS A 382 -1.41 -21.67 24.15
CA LYS A 382 -0.09 -22.04 24.70
C LYS A 382 -0.05 -21.97 26.23
N PHE A 383 -0.79 -21.04 26.85
CA PHE A 383 -0.88 -20.95 28.33
C PHE A 383 -1.79 -22.04 28.91
N CYS A 384 -2.93 -22.37 28.28
CA CYS A 384 -3.86 -23.37 28.79
C CYS A 384 -3.38 -24.82 28.56
N ASN A 385 -2.75 -25.10 27.41
CA ASN A 385 -2.48 -26.45 26.93
C ASN A 385 -0.97 -26.79 26.89
N ILE A 386 -0.30 -26.70 28.04
CA ILE A 386 1.15 -26.95 28.19
C ILE A 386 1.59 -28.31 27.62
N LYS A 387 0.75 -29.35 27.75
CA LYS A 387 1.07 -30.70 27.26
C LYS A 387 1.00 -30.83 25.73
N GLU A 388 0.08 -30.09 25.10
CA GLU A 388 -0.16 -30.15 23.66
C GLU A 388 0.76 -29.18 22.91
N HIS A 389 1.22 -28.13 23.60
CA HIS A 389 2.13 -27.12 23.05
C HIS A 389 3.38 -26.94 23.92
N PRO A 390 4.19 -27.99 24.18
CA PRO A 390 5.44 -27.81 24.91
C PRO A 390 6.37 -26.87 24.12
N PRO A 391 7.19 -26.05 24.80
CA PRO A 391 8.29 -25.35 24.15
C PRO A 391 9.16 -26.33 23.35
N SER A 392 9.70 -25.91 22.21
CA SER A 392 10.55 -26.76 21.35
C SER A 392 11.77 -27.35 22.08
N GLU A 393 12.23 -26.65 23.10
CA GLU A 393 13.40 -27.02 23.92
C GLU A 393 13.02 -27.89 25.14
N ALA A 394 11.74 -27.94 25.52
CA ALA A 394 11.27 -28.66 26.68
C ALA A 394 11.07 -30.14 26.36
N LYS A 395 11.98 -31.00 26.86
CA LYS A 395 11.77 -32.45 26.83
C LYS A 395 10.58 -32.81 27.71
N VAL A 396 9.74 -33.74 27.24
CA VAL A 396 8.71 -34.36 28.09
C VAL A 396 9.41 -35.00 29.30
N PHE A 397 8.96 -34.63 30.51
CA PHE A 397 9.61 -35.02 31.77
C PHE A 397 9.96 -36.51 31.83
N ARG A 398 9.01 -37.40 31.49
CA ARG A 398 9.24 -38.86 31.46
C ARG A 398 10.39 -39.28 30.56
N VAL A 399 10.49 -38.65 29.39
CA VAL A 399 11.58 -38.93 28.43
C VAL A 399 12.90 -38.46 29.00
N ALA A 400 12.95 -37.25 29.57
CA ALA A 400 14.16 -36.67 30.15
C ALA A 400 14.71 -37.50 31.32
N VAL A 401 13.85 -38.03 32.18
CA VAL A 401 14.27 -38.85 33.34
C VAL A 401 14.45 -40.34 33.02
N SER A 402 14.11 -40.80 31.81
CA SER A 402 14.16 -42.22 31.45
C SER A 402 15.57 -42.81 31.50
N SER A 403 16.59 -42.05 31.05
CA SER A 403 17.99 -42.47 31.08
C SER A 403 18.56 -42.50 32.51
N PRO A 404 18.41 -41.44 33.33
CA PRO A 404 18.71 -41.47 34.77
C PRO A 404 18.05 -42.65 35.51
N LEU A 405 16.75 -42.87 35.25
CA LEU A 405 16.01 -43.97 35.86
C LEU A 405 16.55 -45.32 35.40
N GLY A 406 16.84 -45.47 34.10
CA GLY A 406 17.44 -46.67 33.53
C GLY A 406 18.81 -46.99 34.16
N ALA A 407 19.66 -45.98 34.37
CA ALA A 407 20.95 -46.15 35.02
C ALA A 407 20.82 -46.63 36.48
N LEU A 408 19.73 -46.27 37.16
CA LEU A 408 19.42 -46.72 38.51
C LEU A 408 18.81 -48.14 38.54
N VAL A 409 17.80 -48.41 37.69
CA VAL A 409 16.99 -49.64 37.79
C VAL A 409 17.53 -50.81 36.97
N ASN A 410 18.27 -50.56 35.89
CA ASN A 410 18.78 -51.59 34.99
C ASN A 410 20.20 -52.06 35.33
N LYS A 411 20.74 -51.68 36.50
CA LYS A 411 21.96 -52.31 37.00
C LYS A 411 21.74 -53.81 37.06
N GLY A 412 22.67 -54.59 36.52
CA GLY A 412 22.60 -56.06 36.54
C GLY A 412 22.76 -56.62 37.95
N TRP A 413 23.84 -57.36 38.18
CA TRP A 413 24.16 -57.93 39.50
C TRP A 413 24.66 -56.82 40.45
N GLY A 414 24.09 -56.76 41.65
CA GLY A 414 24.52 -55.83 42.70
C GLY A 414 23.38 -55.10 43.42
N ASP A 415 23.70 -54.57 44.60
CA ASP A 415 22.83 -53.77 45.45
C ASP A 415 22.61 -52.37 44.85
N ILE A 416 21.47 -51.73 45.17
CA ILE A 416 21.26 -50.29 44.90
C ILE A 416 21.68 -49.54 46.15
N TYR A 417 22.66 -48.64 46.02
CA TYR A 417 23.17 -47.86 47.15
C TYR A 417 22.43 -46.53 47.30
N TRP A 418 22.35 -46.04 48.54
CA TRP A 418 21.70 -44.75 48.82
C TRP A 418 22.34 -43.58 48.07
N GLU A 419 23.66 -43.59 47.90
CA GLU A 419 24.42 -42.57 47.15
C GLU A 419 23.95 -42.46 45.68
N GLU A 420 23.55 -43.57 45.09
CA GLU A 420 23.05 -43.62 43.71
C GLU A 420 21.65 -43.02 43.60
N ILE A 421 20.82 -43.20 44.64
CA ILE A 421 19.52 -42.54 44.74
C ILE A 421 19.69 -41.05 44.96
N VAL A 422 20.69 -40.61 45.74
CA VAL A 422 21.00 -39.18 45.89
C VAL A 422 21.42 -38.59 44.55
N LYS A 423 22.26 -39.30 43.77
CA LYS A 423 22.62 -38.87 42.42
C LYS A 423 21.39 -38.75 41.51
N PHE A 424 20.55 -39.79 41.47
CA PHE A 424 19.31 -39.79 40.68
C PHE A 424 18.35 -38.67 41.11
N LYS A 425 18.20 -38.45 42.43
CA LYS A 425 17.40 -37.35 42.99
C LYS A 425 17.86 -36.01 42.41
N ASN A 426 19.17 -35.76 42.43
CA ASN A 426 19.75 -34.50 41.94
C ASN A 426 19.57 -34.34 40.42
N GLU A 427 19.72 -35.42 39.64
CA GLU A 427 19.48 -35.41 38.19
C GLU A 427 18.01 -35.08 37.85
N VAL A 428 17.06 -35.65 38.60
CA VAL A 428 15.63 -35.31 38.45
C VAL A 428 15.37 -33.86 38.88
N SER A 429 15.97 -33.38 39.97
CA SER A 429 15.84 -31.97 40.39
C SER A 429 16.39 -30.99 39.34
N SER A 430 17.52 -31.30 38.71
CA SER A 430 18.06 -30.52 37.59
C SER A 430 17.11 -30.55 36.39
N THR A 431 16.56 -31.71 36.07
CA THR A 431 15.59 -31.86 34.97
C THR A 431 14.32 -31.03 35.23
N ILE A 432 13.88 -30.92 36.48
CA ILE A 432 12.77 -30.06 36.88
C ILE A 432 13.11 -28.58 36.59
N ASP A 433 14.30 -28.11 36.98
CA ASP A 433 14.71 -26.72 36.70
C ASP A 433 14.72 -26.42 35.21
N ASP A 434 15.31 -27.30 34.41
CA ASP A 434 15.44 -27.10 32.96
C ASP A 434 14.06 -26.99 32.30
N ILE A 435 13.14 -27.90 32.65
CA ILE A 435 11.79 -27.91 32.08
C ILE A 435 10.98 -26.70 32.54
N VAL A 436 11.01 -26.38 33.83
CA VAL A 436 10.28 -25.22 34.37
C VAL A 436 10.82 -23.93 33.75
N THR A 437 12.14 -23.79 33.65
CA THR A 437 12.77 -22.62 33.03
C THR A 437 12.38 -22.47 31.57
N ALA A 438 12.50 -23.54 30.77
CA ALA A 438 12.13 -23.49 29.36
C ALA A 438 10.65 -23.12 29.15
N ILE A 439 9.74 -23.65 29.97
CA ILE A 439 8.32 -23.31 29.89
C ILE A 439 8.08 -21.85 30.26
N PHE A 440 8.59 -21.38 31.39
CA PHE A 440 8.35 -20.01 31.83
C PHE A 440 8.98 -18.98 30.90
N ASP A 441 10.21 -19.20 30.46
CA ASP A 441 10.91 -18.25 29.58
C ASP A 441 10.20 -18.14 28.23
N ASP A 442 9.72 -19.25 27.66
CA ASP A 442 8.91 -19.23 26.43
C ASP A 442 7.58 -18.50 26.62
N ARG A 443 6.84 -18.80 27.69
CA ARG A 443 5.51 -18.21 27.93
C ARG A 443 5.57 -16.73 28.27
N VAL A 444 6.53 -16.33 29.11
CA VAL A 444 6.74 -14.92 29.45
C VAL A 444 7.16 -14.15 28.20
N LYS A 445 8.09 -14.69 27.41
CA LYS A 445 8.47 -14.08 26.13
C LYS A 445 7.30 -13.90 25.18
N LEU A 446 6.42 -14.91 25.07
CA LEU A 446 5.23 -14.81 24.24
C LEU A 446 4.28 -13.68 24.72
N ALA A 447 4.07 -13.59 26.05
CA ALA A 447 3.26 -12.52 26.64
C ALA A 447 3.84 -11.13 26.40
N THR A 448 5.14 -10.94 26.64
CA THR A 448 5.81 -9.64 26.44
C THR A 448 5.83 -9.26 24.95
N GLN A 449 6.00 -10.23 24.04
CA GLN A 449 5.91 -9.98 22.60
C GLN A 449 4.51 -9.56 22.16
N ALA A 450 3.46 -10.12 22.77
CA ALA A 450 2.09 -9.71 22.49
C ALA A 450 1.85 -8.26 22.93
N LEU A 451 2.27 -7.88 24.14
CA LEU A 451 2.14 -6.51 24.62
C LEU A 451 2.98 -5.52 23.80
N ALA A 452 4.20 -5.88 23.41
CA ALA A 452 5.03 -5.05 22.54
C ALA A 452 4.36 -4.78 21.18
N LYS A 453 3.64 -5.76 20.62
CA LYS A 453 2.86 -5.55 19.38
C LYS A 453 1.68 -4.60 19.59
N VAL A 454 1.03 -4.64 20.75
CA VAL A 454 -0.03 -3.68 21.08
C VAL A 454 0.54 -2.27 21.22
N ILE A 455 1.71 -2.11 21.86
CA ILE A 455 2.39 -0.80 21.96
C ILE A 455 2.74 -0.29 20.56
N SER A 456 3.36 -1.13 19.73
CA SER A 456 3.69 -0.77 18.34
C SER A 456 2.45 -0.36 17.53
N PHE A 457 1.30 -0.99 17.76
CA PHE A 457 0.04 -0.57 17.13
C PHE A 457 -0.35 0.85 17.54
N TYR A 458 -0.23 1.20 18.82
CA TYR A 458 -0.53 2.55 19.30
C TYR A 458 0.49 3.57 18.80
N ASP A 459 1.78 3.23 18.76
CA ASP A 459 2.82 4.09 18.20
C ASP A 459 2.54 4.39 16.72
N ASP A 460 2.22 3.37 15.92
CA ASP A 460 1.83 3.51 14.51
C ASP A 460 0.55 4.37 14.37
N PHE A 461 -0.39 4.22 15.29
CA PHE A 461 -1.63 5.00 15.30
C PHE A 461 -1.35 6.48 15.59
N LEU A 462 -0.49 6.78 16.58
CA LEU A 462 -0.07 8.14 16.91
C LEU A 462 0.70 8.79 15.75
N GLU A 463 1.57 8.05 15.08
CA GLU A 463 2.30 8.56 13.90
C GLU A 463 1.34 8.94 12.77
N ARG A 464 0.32 8.11 12.51
CA ARG A 464 -0.74 8.43 11.55
C ARG A 464 -1.50 9.67 11.97
N GLN A 465 -1.86 9.77 13.24
CA GLN A 465 -2.59 10.92 13.77
C GLN A 465 -1.79 12.22 13.61
N GLU A 466 -0.52 12.23 13.99
CA GLU A 466 0.37 13.38 13.83
C GLU A 466 0.47 13.80 12.35
N ARG A 467 0.67 12.82 11.46
CA ARG A 467 0.74 13.06 10.01
C ARG A 467 -0.55 13.71 9.49
N TYR A 468 -1.71 13.21 9.89
CA TYR A 468 -2.98 13.78 9.45
C TYR A 468 -3.23 15.16 10.04
N GLN A 469 -2.84 15.42 11.28
CA GLN A 469 -2.97 16.75 11.90
C GLN A 469 -2.08 17.82 11.22
N GLN A 470 -1.00 17.41 10.57
CA GLN A 470 -0.13 18.30 9.79
C GLN A 470 -0.68 18.62 8.39
N GLU A 471 -1.67 17.88 7.89
CA GLU A 471 -2.30 18.16 6.60
C GLU A 471 -3.18 19.42 6.67
N THR A 472 -3.00 20.33 5.71
CA THR A 472 -3.84 21.55 5.62
C THR A 472 -5.26 21.20 5.17
N PRO A 473 -6.29 21.96 5.60
CA PRO A 473 -7.66 21.80 5.10
C PRO A 473 -7.73 21.85 3.57
N GLU A 474 -6.96 22.73 2.93
CA GLU A 474 -6.89 22.86 1.48
C GLU A 474 -6.35 21.59 0.81
N GLN A 475 -5.32 20.95 1.37
CA GLN A 475 -4.81 19.68 0.86
C GLN A 475 -5.87 18.57 0.94
N ARG A 476 -6.61 18.50 2.05
CA ARG A 476 -7.67 17.49 2.23
C ARG A 476 -8.82 17.69 1.25
N ASP A 477 -9.21 18.93 1.00
CA ASP A 477 -10.27 19.26 0.03
C ASP A 477 -9.85 18.97 -1.41
N VAL A 478 -8.60 19.26 -1.77
CA VAL A 478 -8.03 18.93 -3.09
C VAL A 478 -7.98 17.41 -3.29
N GLU A 479 -7.55 16.65 -2.28
CA GLU A 479 -7.53 15.18 -2.34
C GLU A 479 -8.95 14.62 -2.50
N LYS A 480 -9.92 15.11 -1.72
CA LYS A 480 -11.33 14.70 -1.82
C LYS A 480 -11.92 14.98 -3.20
N ALA A 481 -11.69 16.18 -3.72
CA ALA A 481 -12.18 16.58 -5.05
C ALA A 481 -11.57 15.71 -6.15
N TRP A 482 -10.28 15.37 -6.02
CA TRP A 482 -9.59 14.48 -6.96
C TRP A 482 -10.17 13.07 -6.94
N ILE A 483 -10.41 12.48 -5.76
CA ILE A 483 -11.05 11.15 -5.62
C ILE A 483 -12.43 11.15 -6.28
N ALA A 484 -13.26 12.17 -5.98
CA ALA A 484 -14.59 12.30 -6.55
C ALA A 484 -14.58 12.44 -8.08
N GLN A 485 -13.66 13.25 -8.62
CA GLN A 485 -13.48 13.40 -10.07
C GLN A 485 -13.12 12.05 -10.71
N LYS A 486 -12.14 11.33 -10.16
CA LYS A 486 -11.67 10.06 -10.72
C LYS A 486 -12.73 8.97 -10.67
N ARG A 487 -13.54 8.94 -9.61
CA ARG A 487 -14.71 8.05 -9.52
C ARG A 487 -15.69 8.30 -10.66
N ASN A 488 -16.09 9.56 -10.88
CA ASN A 488 -17.02 9.92 -11.94
C ASN A 488 -16.50 9.55 -13.33
N GLU A 489 -15.21 9.75 -13.60
CA GLU A 489 -14.57 9.36 -14.85
C GLU A 489 -14.65 7.84 -15.10
N LEU A 490 -14.33 7.04 -14.08
CA LEU A 490 -14.33 5.58 -14.17
C LEU A 490 -15.75 4.98 -14.23
N GLU A 491 -16.72 5.52 -13.50
CA GLU A 491 -18.12 5.10 -13.60
C GLU A 491 -18.70 5.38 -14.99
N ARG A 492 -18.33 6.52 -15.61
CA ARG A 492 -18.70 6.81 -17.00
C ARG A 492 -18.07 5.81 -17.97
N MET A 493 -16.79 5.48 -17.77
CA MET A 493 -16.12 4.44 -18.57
C MET A 493 -16.80 3.08 -18.41
N GLN A 494 -17.15 2.69 -17.18
CA GLN A 494 -17.83 1.43 -16.91
C GLN A 494 -19.18 1.34 -17.65
N LYS A 495 -20.00 2.39 -17.59
CA LYS A 495 -21.28 2.46 -18.32
C LYS A 495 -21.08 2.33 -19.84
N ASN A 496 -20.08 3.01 -20.40
CA ASN A 496 -19.78 2.92 -21.84
C ASN A 496 -19.36 1.50 -22.25
N ILE A 497 -18.56 0.82 -21.43
CA ILE A 497 -18.15 -0.57 -21.68
C ILE A 497 -19.36 -1.52 -21.60
N GLU A 498 -20.27 -1.30 -20.67
CA GLU A 498 -21.49 -2.10 -20.54
C GLU A 498 -22.41 -1.97 -21.75
N VAL A 499 -22.55 -0.76 -22.30
CA VAL A 499 -23.29 -0.54 -23.55
C VAL A 499 -22.65 -1.32 -24.70
N MET A 500 -21.32 -1.31 -24.84
CA MET A 500 -20.59 -2.06 -25.88
C MET A 500 -20.70 -3.59 -25.73
N LEU A 501 -20.89 -4.10 -24.52
CA LEU A 501 -21.04 -5.53 -24.25
C LEU A 501 -22.47 -6.05 -24.49
N LEU A 502 -23.47 -5.16 -24.47
CA LEU A 502 -24.89 -5.46 -24.68
C LEU A 502 -25.34 -5.26 -26.13
N SER A 503 -24.61 -4.46 -26.90
CA SER A 503 -24.70 -4.35 -28.38
C SER A 503 -23.99 -5.51 -29.07
#